data_AF-A0A8H8ML64-F1
#
_entry.id   AF-A0A8H8ML64-F1
#
_cell.length_a   1.000
_cell.length_b   1.000
_cell.length_c   1.000
_cell.angle_alpha   90.00
_cell.angle_beta   90.00
_cell.angle_gamma   90.00
#
_symmetry.space_group_name_H-M   'P 1'
#
loop_
_entity.id
_entity.type
_entity.pdbx_description
1 polymer ?
#
loop_
_entity_poly.entity_id
_entity_poly.type
_entity_poly.pdbx_seq_one_letter_code
_entity_poly.pdbx_strand_id
1 'polypeptide(L)'
;MGGKRLDPLVGHADRVWSIALSPDGRVIASGSWDSTVRIWDTEIGKPMTEPFADHTSEVNSVAFFDNGQLIISASDDKTIRVWDTRTRRPVGNLINAGSPVWSVAASPNGKMLVAACQDAKVKGYDMVNRAMLFEGTSHSSAVRSTTFSSDGRYIASGSCDGTIRIWDGANGTETGRPLGKHDGWVNSVSFSPDGRYIASASQDRTVRLWNLENRDGKQLVSGSGDKTMMIWDTHNLGIQTKMLDRDVAEGYTTSITSTTYEQTPEEIVSQLSARGCADMTDQLDMTTCSERPISSGGFGDIYRCRLKNGVEVAIKTIRLYEGSSERDQKVLKYAARELYTWSKCKHINVQPLLGLVMFRGQIGMIARWESNGSLPLYLERHAEANRCIMSTQIAEGLLYLHESGVIHGDLKGANVLVSQYGVAQLADFGNATLNEYTLMFSKTSTKESLSPRWAAPELFRGAKCSVQADIYALGMVPKETITGDVPYPDKTEYAVMFAVMFEKAYPERPGTHIPNSEQGDSLWSLLKWCWEFEPEKRPSAADVARKMAEITDEGLRRK
;
A
#
# COMPACT_ATOMS: atom_id res chain seq x y z
N MET A 1 -2.69 2.22 -16.15
CA MET A 1 -2.41 0.99 -16.93
C MET A 1 -3.71 0.36 -17.37
N GLY A 2 -3.89 0.12 -18.67
CA GLY A 2 -5.00 -0.70 -19.16
C GLY A 2 -4.67 -2.16 -18.89
N GLY A 3 -5.26 -2.75 -17.84
CA GLY A 3 -5.14 -4.18 -17.58
C GLY A 3 -5.74 -4.94 -18.76
N LYS A 4 -4.90 -5.61 -19.57
CA LYS A 4 -5.39 -6.48 -20.62
C LYS A 4 -5.98 -7.71 -19.93
N ARG A 5 -7.31 -7.85 -19.99
CA ARG A 5 -8.02 -9.05 -19.54
C ARG A 5 -7.47 -10.24 -20.34
N LEU A 6 -6.91 -11.23 -19.64
CA LEU A 6 -6.57 -12.52 -20.23
C LEU A 6 -7.85 -13.31 -20.55
N ASP A 7 -7.73 -14.27 -21.46
CA ASP A 7 -8.86 -15.14 -21.80
C ASP A 7 -9.35 -15.91 -20.55
N PRO A 8 -10.67 -16.17 -20.45
CA PRO A 8 -11.20 -16.90 -19.30
C PRO A 8 -10.65 -18.32 -19.23
N LEU A 9 -10.33 -18.78 -18.02
CA LEU A 9 -10.03 -20.19 -17.76
C LEU A 9 -11.33 -20.99 -17.81
N VAL A 10 -11.54 -21.76 -18.88
CA VAL A 10 -12.75 -22.55 -19.10
C VAL A 10 -12.49 -24.02 -18.79
N GLY A 11 -13.36 -24.64 -18.00
CA GLY A 11 -13.33 -26.09 -17.78
C GLY A 11 -14.25 -26.60 -16.68
N HIS A 12 -14.53 -25.80 -15.65
CA HIS A 12 -15.55 -26.17 -14.66
C HIS A 12 -16.95 -26.22 -15.30
N ALA A 13 -17.77 -27.18 -14.87
CA ALA A 13 -19.13 -27.38 -15.36
C ALA A 13 -20.19 -26.59 -14.58
N ASP A 14 -19.80 -26.01 -13.45
CA ASP A 14 -20.65 -25.17 -12.60
C ASP A 14 -19.84 -23.99 -12.02
N ARG A 15 -20.45 -23.22 -11.11
CA ARG A 15 -19.91 -22.02 -10.50
C ARG A 15 -18.59 -22.31 -9.79
N VAL A 16 -17.57 -21.56 -10.18
CA VAL A 16 -16.31 -21.49 -9.44
C VAL A 16 -16.53 -20.62 -8.21
N TRP A 17 -16.39 -21.19 -7.02
CA TRP A 17 -16.66 -20.51 -5.76
C TRP A 17 -15.40 -20.01 -5.07
N SER A 18 -14.26 -20.66 -5.32
CA SER A 18 -12.98 -20.31 -4.70
C SER A 18 -11.83 -20.49 -5.67
N ILE A 19 -10.84 -19.61 -5.55
CA ILE A 19 -9.56 -19.71 -6.23
C ILE A 19 -8.44 -19.45 -5.22
N ALA A 20 -7.28 -20.06 -5.46
CA ALA A 20 -6.04 -19.78 -4.78
C ALA A 20 -4.92 -19.69 -5.81
N LEU A 21 -4.01 -18.74 -5.64
CA LEU A 21 -2.78 -18.64 -6.42
C LEU A 21 -1.63 -19.29 -5.62
N SER A 22 -0.76 -20.03 -6.29
CA SER A 22 0.43 -20.59 -5.66
C SER A 22 1.37 -19.47 -5.22
N PRO A 23 2.21 -19.69 -4.19
CA PRO A 23 3.14 -18.67 -3.71
C PRO A 23 4.10 -18.12 -4.77
N ASP A 24 4.43 -18.91 -5.79
CA ASP A 24 5.27 -18.51 -6.94
C ASP A 24 4.48 -17.87 -8.10
N GLY A 25 3.15 -17.76 -8.00
CA GLY A 25 2.29 -17.17 -9.01
C GLY A 25 2.08 -18.00 -10.28
N ARG A 26 2.66 -19.20 -10.36
CA ARG A 26 2.66 -20.03 -11.59
C ARG A 26 1.41 -20.89 -11.76
N VAL A 27 0.71 -21.15 -10.67
CA VAL A 27 -0.39 -22.11 -10.63
C VAL A 27 -1.61 -21.53 -9.93
N ILE A 28 -2.79 -21.69 -10.52
CA ILE A 28 -4.07 -21.42 -9.86
C ILE A 28 -4.72 -22.75 -9.51
N ALA A 29 -5.21 -22.88 -8.28
CA ALA A 29 -6.17 -23.90 -7.89
C ALA A 29 -7.57 -23.27 -7.86
N SER A 30 -8.58 -23.98 -8.34
CA SER A 30 -9.98 -23.55 -8.25
C SER A 30 -10.88 -24.65 -7.69
N GLY A 31 -11.80 -24.28 -6.81
CA GLY A 31 -12.87 -25.13 -6.30
C GLY A 31 -14.22 -24.70 -6.87
N SER A 32 -15.05 -25.66 -7.25
CA SER A 32 -16.30 -25.43 -7.96
C SER A 32 -17.46 -26.24 -7.38
N TRP A 33 -18.67 -25.78 -7.67
CA TRP A 33 -19.91 -26.49 -7.39
C TRP A 33 -20.12 -27.74 -8.26
N ASP A 34 -19.27 -27.97 -9.25
CA ASP A 34 -19.21 -29.25 -9.97
C ASP A 34 -18.52 -30.38 -9.17
N SER A 35 -18.29 -30.16 -7.88
CA SER A 35 -17.62 -31.07 -6.94
C SER A 35 -16.16 -31.35 -7.26
N THR A 36 -15.51 -30.54 -8.11
CA THR A 36 -14.12 -30.74 -8.48
C THR A 36 -13.19 -29.62 -8.05
N VAL A 37 -11.92 -29.98 -7.88
CA VAL A 37 -10.80 -29.03 -7.84
C VAL A 37 -10.05 -29.12 -9.17
N ARG A 38 -9.73 -27.97 -9.78
CA ARG A 38 -8.88 -27.89 -10.98
C ARG A 38 -7.62 -27.09 -10.72
N ILE A 39 -6.57 -27.44 -11.46
CA ILE A 39 -5.29 -26.74 -11.45
C ILE A 39 -5.06 -26.13 -12.83
N TRP A 40 -4.64 -24.88 -12.86
CA TRP A 40 -4.41 -24.10 -14.07
C TRP A 40 -2.99 -23.55 -14.08
N ASP A 41 -2.38 -23.59 -15.25
CA ASP A 41 -1.13 -22.90 -15.50
C ASP A 41 -1.43 -21.43 -15.81
N THR A 42 -0.77 -20.50 -15.11
CA THR A 42 -1.04 -19.06 -15.25
C THR A 42 -0.47 -18.45 -16.52
N GLU A 43 0.52 -19.09 -17.16
CA GLU A 43 1.08 -18.63 -18.43
C GLU A 43 0.28 -19.15 -19.62
N ILE A 44 -0.11 -20.44 -19.58
CA ILE A 44 -0.75 -21.13 -20.70
C ILE A 44 -2.27 -20.95 -20.69
N GLY A 45 -2.87 -20.70 -19.51
CA GLY A 45 -4.31 -20.53 -19.35
C GLY A 45 -5.13 -21.80 -19.61
N LYS A 46 -4.52 -22.97 -19.47
CA LYS A 46 -5.14 -24.28 -19.69
C LYS A 46 -5.16 -25.11 -18.41
N PRO A 47 -6.14 -26.02 -18.25
CA PRO A 47 -6.11 -26.97 -17.15
C PRO A 47 -4.89 -27.87 -17.28
N MET A 48 -4.13 -28.01 -16.20
CA MET A 48 -2.89 -28.81 -16.19
C MET A 48 -3.16 -30.31 -16.09
N THR A 49 -4.36 -30.70 -15.64
CA THR A 49 -4.78 -32.08 -15.36
C THR A 49 -6.28 -32.27 -15.57
N GLU A 50 -6.69 -33.54 -15.54
CA GLU A 50 -8.07 -33.89 -15.19
C GLU A 50 -8.46 -33.34 -13.81
N PRO A 51 -9.75 -33.06 -13.58
CA PRO A 51 -10.22 -32.53 -12.31
C PRO A 51 -10.02 -33.54 -11.16
N PHE A 52 -9.70 -33.02 -9.98
CA PHE A 52 -9.76 -33.81 -8.75
C PHE A 52 -11.23 -33.94 -8.32
N ALA A 53 -11.81 -35.12 -8.53
CA ALA A 53 -13.25 -35.37 -8.43
C ALA A 53 -13.64 -36.32 -7.29
N ASP A 54 -12.83 -36.38 -6.22
CA ASP A 54 -13.15 -37.22 -5.06
C ASP A 54 -14.14 -36.58 -4.08
N HIS A 55 -14.42 -35.28 -4.18
CA HIS A 55 -15.47 -34.64 -3.39
C HIS A 55 -16.86 -35.06 -3.91
N THR A 56 -17.80 -35.29 -3.01
CA THR A 56 -19.15 -35.75 -3.37
C THR A 56 -20.21 -34.63 -3.36
N SER A 57 -19.79 -33.39 -3.10
CA SER A 57 -20.61 -32.18 -3.11
C SER A 57 -19.72 -30.98 -3.49
N GLU A 58 -20.32 -29.80 -3.53
CA GLU A 58 -19.69 -28.53 -3.92
C GLU A 58 -18.37 -28.28 -3.17
N VAL A 59 -17.34 -27.84 -3.91
CA VAL A 59 -16.07 -27.40 -3.32
C VAL A 59 -16.13 -25.90 -3.08
N ASN A 60 -16.16 -25.51 -1.81
CA ASN A 60 -16.35 -24.12 -1.39
C ASN A 60 -15.06 -23.35 -1.22
N SER A 61 -13.94 -24.02 -0.92
CA SER A 61 -12.69 -23.32 -0.65
C SER A 61 -11.50 -24.16 -1.06
N VAL A 62 -10.51 -23.50 -1.66
CA VAL A 62 -9.20 -24.08 -1.94
C VAL A 62 -8.11 -23.18 -1.37
N ALA A 63 -7.01 -23.77 -0.91
CA ALA A 63 -5.84 -23.05 -0.41
C ALA A 63 -4.57 -23.83 -0.71
N PHE A 64 -3.46 -23.12 -0.96
CA PHE A 64 -2.14 -23.75 -1.04
C PHE A 64 -1.53 -23.89 0.36
N PHE A 65 -0.69 -24.92 0.49
CA PHE A 65 0.02 -25.26 1.72
C PHE A 65 1.44 -25.73 1.37
N ASP A 66 2.35 -25.64 2.35
CA ASP A 66 3.76 -26.07 2.25
C ASP A 66 4.47 -25.49 1.00
N ASN A 67 4.52 -24.16 0.91
CA ASN A 67 5.11 -23.42 -0.21
C ASN A 67 4.55 -23.82 -1.59
N GLY A 68 3.27 -24.23 -1.65
CA GLY A 68 2.61 -24.60 -2.89
C GLY A 68 2.74 -26.08 -3.27
N GLN A 69 3.37 -26.90 -2.44
CA GLN A 69 3.48 -28.34 -2.69
C GLN A 69 2.17 -29.09 -2.48
N LEU A 70 1.28 -28.57 -1.63
CA LEU A 70 -0.02 -29.17 -1.36
C LEU A 70 -1.16 -28.18 -1.65
N ILE A 71 -2.31 -28.70 -2.07
CA ILE A 71 -3.59 -28.00 -2.12
C ILE A 71 -4.51 -28.60 -1.07
N ILE A 72 -5.21 -27.75 -0.35
CA ILE A 72 -6.27 -28.12 0.59
C ILE A 72 -7.59 -27.71 -0.04
N SER A 73 -8.59 -28.59 -0.02
CA SER A 73 -9.94 -28.30 -0.49
C SER A 73 -10.98 -28.62 0.57
N ALA A 74 -11.98 -27.76 0.71
CA ALA A 74 -13.08 -27.87 1.66
C ALA A 74 -14.43 -27.88 0.91
N SER A 75 -15.34 -28.75 1.34
CA SER A 75 -16.57 -29.05 0.61
C SER A 75 -17.81 -29.15 1.50
N ASP A 76 -18.97 -28.99 0.86
CA ASP A 76 -20.28 -29.28 1.44
C ASP A 76 -20.50 -30.77 1.76
N ASP A 77 -19.62 -31.66 1.25
CA ASP A 77 -19.60 -33.08 1.64
C ASP A 77 -19.05 -33.34 3.07
N LYS A 78 -18.77 -32.26 3.81
CA LYS A 78 -18.25 -32.24 5.19
C LYS A 78 -16.79 -32.65 5.32
N THR A 79 -16.08 -32.80 4.20
CA THR A 79 -14.69 -33.23 4.19
C THR A 79 -13.73 -32.11 3.80
N ILE A 80 -12.50 -32.23 4.30
CA ILE A 80 -11.34 -31.49 3.83
C ILE A 80 -10.36 -32.50 3.24
N ARG A 81 -9.96 -32.28 1.99
CA ARG A 81 -9.01 -33.13 1.26
C ARG A 81 -7.72 -32.38 1.00
N VAL A 82 -6.63 -33.13 0.91
CA VAL A 82 -5.29 -32.63 0.66
C VAL A 82 -4.75 -33.30 -0.59
N TRP A 83 -4.16 -32.54 -1.50
CA TRP A 83 -3.68 -32.99 -2.80
C TRP A 83 -2.22 -32.57 -2.96
N ASP A 84 -1.38 -33.46 -3.46
CA ASP A 84 -0.01 -33.12 -3.83
C ASP A 84 -0.02 -32.51 -5.23
N THR A 85 0.56 -31.31 -5.37
CA THR A 85 0.53 -30.54 -6.61
C THR A 85 1.41 -31.13 -7.71
N ARG A 86 2.47 -31.84 -7.32
CA ARG A 86 3.43 -32.47 -8.24
C ARG A 86 2.92 -33.81 -8.76
N THR A 87 2.48 -34.69 -7.85
CA THR A 87 1.96 -36.03 -8.17
C THR A 87 0.51 -35.99 -8.61
N ARG A 88 -0.22 -34.91 -8.29
CA ARG A 88 -1.60 -34.65 -8.69
C ARG A 88 -2.56 -35.72 -8.14
N ARG A 89 -2.33 -36.14 -6.90
CA ARG A 89 -3.09 -37.20 -6.21
C ARG A 89 -3.47 -36.77 -4.80
N PRO A 90 -4.57 -37.32 -4.24
CA PRO A 90 -4.90 -37.11 -2.84
C PRO A 90 -3.81 -37.68 -1.93
N VAL A 91 -3.51 -36.97 -0.84
CA VAL A 91 -2.47 -37.33 0.14
C VAL A 91 -3.08 -37.58 1.51
N GLY A 92 -2.86 -38.79 2.01
CA GLY A 92 -3.32 -39.22 3.33
C GLY A 92 -4.83 -39.38 3.40
N ASN A 93 -5.34 -39.55 4.62
CA ASN A 93 -6.77 -39.66 4.86
C ASN A 93 -7.45 -38.29 4.76
N LEU A 94 -8.68 -38.27 4.27
CA LEU A 94 -9.54 -37.09 4.35
C LEU A 94 -9.81 -36.73 5.82
N ILE A 95 -10.06 -35.44 6.06
CA ILE A 95 -10.50 -34.95 7.37
C ILE A 95 -12.03 -34.83 7.30
N ASN A 96 -12.73 -35.52 8.19
CA ASN A 96 -14.17 -35.36 8.34
C ASN A 96 -14.45 -34.25 9.38
N ALA A 97 -14.98 -33.12 8.93
CA ALA A 97 -15.28 -31.99 9.79
C ALA A 97 -16.66 -32.11 10.48
N GLY A 98 -17.47 -33.12 10.13
CA GLY A 98 -18.79 -33.36 10.70
C GLY A 98 -19.90 -32.41 10.24
N SER A 99 -19.55 -31.36 9.50
CA SER A 99 -20.46 -30.34 8.95
C SER A 99 -19.88 -29.76 7.67
N PRO A 100 -20.70 -29.25 6.73
CA PRO A 100 -20.24 -28.58 5.53
C PRO A 100 -19.18 -27.52 5.82
N VAL A 101 -18.09 -27.53 5.05
CA VAL A 101 -16.94 -26.62 5.25
C VAL A 101 -16.93 -25.59 4.14
N TRP A 102 -17.03 -24.32 4.53
CA TRP A 102 -17.21 -23.21 3.61
C TRP A 102 -15.93 -22.42 3.34
N SER A 103 -14.97 -22.46 4.25
CA SER A 103 -13.66 -21.84 4.06
C SER A 103 -12.59 -22.61 4.80
N VAL A 104 -11.41 -22.69 4.19
CA VAL A 104 -10.22 -23.32 4.78
C VAL A 104 -9.01 -22.42 4.60
N ALA A 105 -8.14 -22.36 5.62
CA ALA A 105 -6.88 -21.64 5.54
C ALA A 105 -5.74 -22.45 6.17
N ALA A 106 -4.57 -22.37 5.54
CA ALA A 106 -3.32 -22.95 6.01
C ALA A 106 -2.64 -22.04 7.04
N SER A 107 -2.05 -22.62 8.09
CA SER A 107 -1.17 -21.85 8.96
C SER A 107 0.15 -21.51 8.25
N PRO A 108 0.74 -20.32 8.47
CA PRO A 108 1.98 -19.92 7.80
C PRO A 108 3.17 -20.85 8.06
N ASN A 109 3.18 -21.51 9.22
CA ASN A 109 4.22 -22.47 9.60
C ASN A 109 4.06 -23.87 8.95
N GLY A 110 3.00 -24.09 8.16
CA GLY A 110 2.79 -25.36 7.45
C GLY A 110 2.53 -26.55 8.37
N LYS A 111 1.91 -26.35 9.54
CA LYS A 111 1.60 -27.44 10.49
C LYS A 111 0.12 -27.66 10.73
N MET A 112 -0.71 -26.65 10.50
CA MET A 112 -2.12 -26.67 10.84
C MET A 112 -2.95 -26.13 9.69
N LEU A 113 -4.23 -26.49 9.69
CA LEU A 113 -5.25 -25.77 8.94
C LEU A 113 -6.38 -25.35 9.88
N VAL A 114 -7.15 -24.35 9.46
CA VAL A 114 -8.38 -23.94 10.11
C VAL A 114 -9.53 -23.97 9.12
N ALA A 115 -10.69 -24.42 9.60
CA ALA A 115 -11.90 -24.62 8.82
C ALA A 115 -13.08 -23.82 9.40
N ALA A 116 -13.75 -23.05 8.55
CA ALA A 116 -15.01 -22.39 8.83
C ALA A 116 -16.18 -23.28 8.40
N CYS A 117 -17.03 -23.65 9.35
CA CYS A 117 -18.06 -24.67 9.14
C CYS A 117 -19.48 -24.09 9.23
N GLN A 118 -20.42 -24.77 8.57
CA GLN A 118 -21.84 -24.40 8.58
C GLN A 118 -22.47 -24.53 9.98
N ASP A 119 -21.93 -25.38 10.85
CA ASP A 119 -22.41 -25.62 12.22
C ASP A 119 -22.00 -24.52 13.22
N ALA A 120 -21.67 -23.32 12.73
CA ALA A 120 -21.22 -22.16 13.49
C ALA A 120 -19.86 -22.33 14.19
N LYS A 121 -19.05 -23.31 13.76
CA LYS A 121 -17.77 -23.61 14.40
C LYS A 121 -16.57 -23.24 13.55
N VAL A 122 -15.47 -22.90 14.24
CA VAL A 122 -14.13 -22.77 13.68
C VAL A 122 -13.30 -23.95 14.18
N LYS A 123 -12.83 -24.82 13.28
CA LYS A 123 -12.16 -26.08 13.65
C LYS A 123 -10.72 -26.08 13.18
N GLY A 124 -9.78 -26.32 14.09
CA GLY A 124 -8.35 -26.44 13.79
C GLY A 124 -7.95 -27.90 13.66
N TYR A 125 -7.10 -28.21 12.68
CA TYR A 125 -6.60 -29.57 12.45
C TYR A 125 -5.10 -29.60 12.25
N ASP A 126 -4.48 -30.69 12.71
CA ASP A 126 -3.08 -30.99 12.50
C ASP A 126 -2.86 -31.57 11.10
N MET A 127 -1.92 -30.99 10.36
CA MET A 127 -1.62 -31.37 8.98
C MET A 127 -0.64 -32.54 8.86
N VAL A 128 -0.20 -33.13 9.97
CA VAL A 128 0.58 -34.38 9.94
C VAL A 128 -0.35 -35.56 10.23
N ASN A 129 -1.11 -35.47 11.31
CA ASN A 129 -1.93 -36.53 11.86
C ASN A 129 -3.39 -36.50 11.39
N ARG A 130 -3.83 -35.42 10.70
CA ARG A 130 -5.23 -35.22 10.26
C ARG A 130 -6.23 -35.22 11.44
N ALA A 131 -5.75 -34.92 12.65
CA ALA A 131 -6.55 -34.92 13.87
C ALA A 131 -7.05 -33.50 14.19
N MET A 132 -8.23 -33.41 14.81
CA MET A 132 -8.74 -32.14 15.31
C MET A 132 -7.91 -31.66 16.50
N LEU A 133 -7.46 -30.41 16.47
CA LEU A 133 -6.69 -29.78 17.53
C LEU A 133 -7.58 -28.96 18.46
N PHE A 134 -8.55 -28.24 17.89
CA PHE A 134 -9.48 -27.41 18.65
C PHE A 134 -10.79 -27.18 17.90
N GLU A 135 -11.79 -26.74 18.65
CA GLU A 135 -13.09 -26.31 18.14
C GLU A 135 -13.52 -25.02 18.85
N GLY A 136 -13.64 -23.92 18.10
CA GLY A 136 -14.20 -22.66 18.55
C GLY A 136 -15.70 -22.59 18.28
N THR A 137 -16.50 -22.31 19.32
CA THR A 137 -17.98 -22.41 19.30
C THR A 137 -18.70 -21.09 19.57
N SER A 138 -17.99 -19.96 19.51
CA SER A 138 -18.54 -18.66 19.91
C SER A 138 -19.49 -18.02 18.89
N HIS A 139 -19.47 -18.43 17.62
CA HIS A 139 -20.42 -17.92 16.63
C HIS A 139 -21.81 -18.52 16.84
N SER A 140 -22.86 -17.73 16.61
CA SER A 140 -24.26 -18.18 16.74
C SER A 140 -24.89 -18.61 15.41
N SER A 141 -24.15 -18.46 14.32
CA SER A 141 -24.55 -18.90 12.99
C SER A 141 -23.33 -19.32 12.17
N ALA A 142 -23.59 -19.92 11.01
CA ALA A 142 -22.61 -20.54 10.14
C ALA A 142 -21.41 -19.62 9.83
N VAL A 143 -20.20 -20.17 9.90
CA VAL A 143 -18.96 -19.42 9.64
C VAL A 143 -18.65 -19.52 8.14
N ARG A 144 -18.56 -18.37 7.47
CA ARG A 144 -18.40 -18.30 6.02
C ARG A 144 -16.95 -18.17 5.56
N SER A 145 -16.11 -17.54 6.37
CA SER A 145 -14.73 -17.26 6.00
C SER A 145 -13.82 -17.36 7.20
N THR A 146 -12.61 -17.89 6.98
CA THR A 146 -11.55 -17.92 7.97
C THR A 146 -10.19 -17.67 7.32
N THR A 147 -9.27 -17.06 8.07
CA THR A 147 -7.88 -16.81 7.64
C THR A 147 -6.95 -16.78 8.85
N PHE A 148 -5.68 -17.10 8.62
CA PHE A 148 -4.60 -16.84 9.58
C PHE A 148 -4.03 -15.42 9.38
N SER A 149 -3.47 -14.85 10.43
CA SER A 149 -2.51 -13.75 10.33
C SER A 149 -1.19 -14.25 9.73
N SER A 150 -0.40 -13.36 9.13
CA SER A 150 0.87 -13.73 8.47
C SER A 150 1.91 -14.33 9.42
N ASP A 151 1.88 -13.97 10.70
CA ASP A 151 2.69 -14.54 11.77
C ASP A 151 2.10 -15.84 12.37
N GLY A 152 0.88 -16.22 11.96
CA GLY A 152 0.14 -17.39 12.45
C GLY A 152 -0.36 -17.27 13.88
N ARG A 153 -0.17 -16.12 14.54
CA ARG A 153 -0.57 -15.90 15.93
C ARG A 153 -2.07 -15.83 16.12
N TYR A 154 -2.80 -15.39 15.10
CA TYR A 154 -4.23 -15.18 15.17
C TYR A 154 -4.96 -15.84 14.00
N ILE A 155 -6.20 -16.22 14.26
CA ILE A 155 -7.18 -16.60 13.25
C ILE A 155 -8.30 -15.56 13.28
N ALA A 156 -8.79 -15.17 12.13
CA ALA A 156 -10.03 -14.40 11.99
C ALA A 156 -11.13 -15.26 11.39
N SER A 157 -12.36 -15.03 11.82
CA SER A 157 -13.55 -15.66 11.23
C SER A 157 -14.66 -14.65 11.01
N GLY A 158 -15.35 -14.77 9.87
CA GLY A 158 -16.57 -14.04 9.54
C GLY A 158 -17.76 -14.98 9.45
N SER A 159 -18.89 -14.60 10.05
CA SER A 159 -20.09 -15.45 10.16
C SER A 159 -21.36 -14.79 9.63
N CYS A 160 -22.34 -15.64 9.32
CA CYS A 160 -23.73 -15.28 9.07
C CYS A 160 -24.41 -14.60 10.29
N ASP A 161 -23.84 -14.66 11.49
CA ASP A 161 -24.32 -13.90 12.65
C ASP A 161 -23.97 -12.39 12.59
N GLY A 162 -23.25 -11.99 11.54
CA GLY A 162 -22.81 -10.63 11.28
C GLY A 162 -21.50 -10.26 11.99
N THR A 163 -20.94 -11.14 12.82
CA THR A 163 -19.77 -10.83 13.63
C THR A 163 -18.45 -11.26 12.97
N ILE A 164 -17.38 -10.56 13.34
CA ILE A 164 -15.99 -10.98 13.12
C ILE A 164 -15.38 -11.34 14.47
N ARG A 165 -14.79 -12.53 14.58
CA ARG A 165 -14.14 -13.01 15.81
C ARG A 165 -12.67 -13.34 15.58
N ILE A 166 -11.89 -13.22 16.65
CA ILE A 166 -10.44 -13.46 16.65
C ILE A 166 -10.08 -14.56 17.63
N TRP A 167 -9.34 -15.53 17.15
CA TRP A 167 -8.92 -16.70 17.89
C TRP A 167 -7.39 -16.73 17.97
N ASP A 168 -6.87 -17.31 19.03
CA ASP A 168 -5.46 -17.65 19.13
C ASP A 168 -5.14 -18.75 18.11
N GLY A 169 -4.11 -18.52 17.30
CA GLY A 169 -3.76 -19.40 16.19
C GLY A 169 -3.21 -20.75 16.60
N ALA A 170 -2.70 -20.89 17.84
CA ALA A 170 -2.11 -22.14 18.32
C ALA A 170 -3.15 -23.07 18.94
N ASN A 171 -4.12 -22.53 19.69
CA ASN A 171 -5.07 -23.33 20.45
C ASN A 171 -6.56 -23.05 20.14
N GLY A 172 -6.85 -22.09 19.26
CA GLY A 172 -8.21 -21.76 18.83
C GLY A 172 -9.08 -21.12 19.91
N THR A 173 -8.51 -20.67 21.02
CA THR A 173 -9.26 -19.96 22.05
C THR A 173 -9.65 -18.58 21.55
N GLU A 174 -10.90 -18.17 21.80
CA GLU A 174 -11.32 -16.83 21.43
C GLU A 174 -10.56 -15.81 22.27
N THR A 175 -9.92 -14.85 21.60
CA THR A 175 -9.06 -13.87 22.27
C THR A 175 -9.86 -12.79 23.00
N GLY A 176 -11.16 -12.64 22.75
CA GLY A 176 -11.95 -11.54 23.29
C GLY A 176 -13.40 -11.51 22.84
N ARG A 177 -14.04 -10.33 22.97
CA ARG A 177 -15.33 -10.07 22.31
C ARG A 177 -15.16 -9.96 20.79
N PRO A 178 -16.24 -10.15 20.00
CA PRO A 178 -16.21 -9.87 18.56
C PRO A 178 -15.72 -8.46 18.27
N LEU A 179 -14.98 -8.28 17.17
CA LEU A 179 -14.45 -6.98 16.74
C LEU A 179 -15.57 -5.98 16.41
N GLY A 180 -16.74 -6.48 16.02
CA GLY A 180 -17.90 -5.69 15.69
C GLY A 180 -18.97 -6.55 15.02
N LYS A 181 -20.02 -5.88 14.53
CA LYS A 181 -21.15 -6.53 13.87
C LYS A 181 -21.53 -5.76 12.59
N HIS A 182 -21.65 -6.50 11.51
CA HIS A 182 -22.32 -6.11 10.27
C HIS A 182 -23.83 -6.31 10.37
N ASP A 183 -24.58 -5.57 9.56
CA ASP A 183 -26.05 -5.68 9.49
C ASP A 183 -26.50 -6.81 8.55
N GLY A 184 -25.58 -7.68 8.16
CA GLY A 184 -25.76 -8.81 7.26
C GLY A 184 -24.63 -9.83 7.40
N TRP A 185 -24.69 -10.90 6.63
CA TRP A 185 -23.70 -11.98 6.71
C TRP A 185 -22.31 -11.51 6.30
N VAL A 186 -21.31 -11.80 7.12
CA VAL A 186 -19.90 -11.57 6.77
C VAL A 186 -19.45 -12.70 5.85
N ASN A 187 -19.33 -12.42 4.56
CA ASN A 187 -19.01 -13.42 3.54
C ASN A 187 -17.51 -13.70 3.45
N SER A 188 -16.66 -12.70 3.73
CA SER A 188 -15.21 -12.83 3.62
C SER A 188 -14.50 -11.98 4.66
N VAL A 189 -13.41 -12.52 5.21
CA VAL A 189 -12.47 -11.79 6.07
C VAL A 189 -11.04 -12.02 5.59
N SER A 190 -10.19 -11.00 5.70
CA SER A 190 -8.78 -11.07 5.31
C SER A 190 -7.92 -10.23 6.25
N PHE A 191 -6.78 -10.76 6.68
CA PHE A 191 -5.77 -9.97 7.39
C PHE A 191 -4.94 -9.15 6.41
N SER A 192 -4.52 -7.97 6.84
CA SER A 192 -3.42 -7.28 6.17
C SER A 192 -2.11 -8.07 6.36
N PRO A 193 -1.14 -7.97 5.42
CA PRO A 193 0.14 -8.68 5.53
C PRO A 193 0.94 -8.37 6.81
N ASP A 194 0.78 -7.16 7.36
CA ASP A 194 1.39 -6.73 8.62
C ASP A 194 0.60 -7.16 9.88
N GLY A 195 -0.54 -7.82 9.71
CA GLY A 195 -1.42 -8.26 10.81
C GLY A 195 -2.13 -7.13 11.56
N ARG A 196 -2.00 -5.88 11.14
CA ARG A 196 -2.57 -4.70 11.84
C ARG A 196 -4.03 -4.46 11.55
N TYR A 197 -4.52 -4.97 10.43
CA TYR A 197 -5.89 -4.76 9.99
C TYR A 197 -6.58 -6.07 9.61
N ILE A 198 -7.90 -6.06 9.73
CA ILE A 198 -8.78 -7.03 9.09
C ILE A 198 -9.72 -6.28 8.16
N ALA A 199 -9.85 -6.75 6.93
CA ALA A 199 -10.93 -6.35 6.03
C ALA A 199 -12.04 -7.40 6.14
N SER A 200 -13.30 -6.95 6.20
CA SER A 200 -14.47 -7.82 6.10
C SER A 200 -15.42 -7.32 5.02
N ALA A 201 -15.97 -8.26 4.24
CA ALA A 201 -16.97 -7.99 3.21
C ALA A 201 -18.29 -8.66 3.58
N SER A 202 -19.40 -7.93 3.48
CA SER A 202 -20.70 -8.38 4.00
C SER A 202 -21.85 -8.20 3.01
N GLN A 203 -22.91 -8.99 3.20
CA GLN A 203 -24.19 -8.82 2.51
C GLN A 203 -24.88 -7.49 2.83
N ASP A 204 -24.46 -6.79 3.89
CA ASP A 204 -24.91 -5.41 4.15
C ASP A 204 -24.37 -4.39 3.12
N ARG A 205 -23.70 -4.88 2.07
CA ARG A 205 -23.12 -4.13 0.95
C ARG A 205 -21.93 -3.27 1.34
N THR A 206 -21.35 -3.54 2.50
CA THR A 206 -20.18 -2.82 2.99
C THR A 206 -18.92 -3.69 3.03
N VAL A 207 -17.80 -3.05 2.72
CA VAL A 207 -16.48 -3.51 3.17
C VAL A 207 -16.09 -2.67 4.37
N ARG A 208 -15.70 -3.33 5.46
CA ARG A 208 -15.24 -2.67 6.70
C ARG A 208 -13.79 -3.03 6.97
N LEU A 209 -13.02 -2.04 7.40
CA LEU A 209 -11.64 -2.21 7.85
C LEU A 209 -11.57 -2.04 9.37
N TRP A 210 -10.99 -3.03 10.05
CA TRP A 210 -10.85 -3.11 11.49
C TRP A 210 -9.37 -2.94 11.86
N ASN A 211 -9.04 -1.95 12.70
CA ASN A 211 -7.67 -1.72 13.19
C ASN A 211 -7.42 -2.50 14.49
N LEU A 212 -6.28 -3.19 14.58
CA LEU A 212 -5.84 -3.99 15.73
C LEU A 212 -4.75 -3.30 16.58
N GLU A 213 -4.32 -2.07 16.25
CA GLU A 213 -3.16 -1.38 16.86
C GLU A 213 -3.39 -0.70 18.21
N ASN A 214 -4.62 -0.47 18.67
CA ASN A 214 -4.88 0.04 20.02
C ASN A 214 -4.83 -1.09 21.06
N ARG A 215 -3.66 -1.74 21.25
CA ARG A 215 -3.52 -2.93 22.11
C ARG A 215 -2.22 -2.93 22.94
N ASP A 216 -2.07 -1.95 23.83
CA ASP A 216 -1.09 -2.04 24.92
C ASP A 216 -1.63 -2.94 26.06
N GLY A 217 -1.32 -4.23 25.98
CA GLY A 217 -0.98 -5.05 27.16
C GLY A 217 -2.07 -5.58 28.10
N LYS A 218 -3.35 -5.18 28.06
CA LYS A 218 -4.39 -5.81 28.91
C LYS A 218 -5.77 -5.89 28.25
N GLN A 219 -6.26 -7.14 28.15
CA GLN A 219 -7.65 -7.61 28.08
C GLN A 219 -8.58 -7.04 26.97
N LEU A 220 -9.08 -7.96 26.14
CA LEU A 220 -10.06 -7.70 25.09
C LEU A 220 -11.49 -7.57 25.63
N VAL A 221 -11.94 -6.33 25.83
CA VAL A 221 -13.35 -5.90 25.85
C VAL A 221 -13.36 -4.53 25.20
N SER A 222 -14.01 -4.30 24.06
CA SER A 222 -15.45 -4.06 23.99
C SER A 222 -15.96 -4.17 22.55
N GLY A 223 -17.17 -4.73 22.42
CA GLY A 223 -18.09 -4.28 21.39
C GLY A 223 -18.92 -3.12 21.95
N SER A 224 -19.54 -2.38 21.04
CA SER A 224 -20.42 -1.21 21.24
C SER A 224 -19.67 0.11 21.45
N GLY A 225 -19.55 0.90 20.38
CA GLY A 225 -19.42 2.36 20.48
C GLY A 225 -18.36 3.05 19.62
N ASP A 226 -17.41 2.36 19.00
CA ASP A 226 -16.16 3.02 18.59
C ASP A 226 -15.91 3.28 17.09
N LYS A 227 -15.42 4.50 16.86
CA LYS A 227 -15.25 5.28 15.62
C LYS A 227 -14.06 4.83 14.75
N THR A 228 -13.76 3.54 14.65
CA THR A 228 -12.58 3.02 13.90
C THR A 228 -12.93 2.32 12.59
N MET A 229 -14.21 2.28 12.24
CA MET A 229 -14.75 1.55 11.09
C MET A 229 -14.79 2.44 9.85
N MET A 230 -13.95 2.16 8.86
CA MET A 230 -14.14 2.72 7.51
C MET A 230 -15.13 1.83 6.76
N ILE A 231 -16.29 2.40 6.39
CA ILE A 231 -17.36 1.73 5.65
C ILE A 231 -17.30 2.20 4.19
N TRP A 232 -17.25 1.26 3.26
CA TRP A 232 -17.36 1.54 1.82
C TRP A 232 -18.67 0.95 1.28
N ASP A 233 -19.57 1.78 0.73
CA ASP A 233 -20.81 1.35 0.05
C ASP A 233 -20.57 1.31 -1.46
N THR A 234 -20.97 0.20 -2.09
CA THR A 234 -20.71 -0.08 -3.51
C THR A 234 -21.70 0.57 -4.48
N HIS A 235 -22.77 1.24 -4.01
CA HIS A 235 -23.72 1.98 -4.87
C HIS A 235 -23.59 3.50 -4.80
N ASN A 236 -22.95 4.03 -3.75
CA ASN A 236 -22.60 5.44 -3.64
C ASN A 236 -21.09 5.58 -3.65
N LEU A 237 -20.51 6.00 -4.79
CA LEU A 237 -19.10 6.42 -4.86
C LEU A 237 -18.82 7.75 -4.10
N GLY A 238 -19.61 8.04 -3.06
CA GLY A 238 -19.41 9.09 -2.08
C GLY A 238 -19.51 8.49 -0.68
N ILE A 239 -18.44 8.64 0.11
CA ILE A 239 -18.38 8.20 1.51
C ILE A 239 -19.54 8.83 2.27
N GLN A 240 -20.55 8.04 2.67
CA GLN A 240 -21.59 8.50 3.59
C GLN A 240 -21.27 8.03 5.01
N THR A 241 -20.79 8.94 5.86
CA THR A 241 -20.87 8.83 7.31
C THR A 241 -22.32 9.04 7.75
N LYS A 242 -23.12 7.97 7.80
CA LYS A 242 -24.47 8.06 8.39
C LYS A 242 -24.38 7.98 9.91
N MET A 243 -24.54 9.13 10.58
CA MET A 243 -24.96 9.17 11.98
C MET A 243 -26.45 8.83 12.05
N LEU A 244 -26.80 7.83 12.86
CA LEU A 244 -28.18 7.51 13.21
C LEU A 244 -28.46 8.14 14.57
N ASP A 245 -29.15 9.27 14.56
CA ASP A 245 -29.80 9.82 15.75
C ASP A 245 -30.99 8.94 16.14
N ARG A 246 -31.08 8.61 17.43
CA ARG A 246 -32.36 8.46 18.13
C ARG A 246 -32.19 8.73 19.62
N ASP A 247 -32.88 9.77 20.06
CA ASP A 247 -33.08 10.21 21.43
C ASP A 247 -33.94 9.25 22.28
N VAL A 248 -33.87 9.54 23.59
CA VAL A 248 -34.84 9.28 24.69
C VAL A 248 -34.45 8.15 25.66
N ALA A 249 -33.73 8.46 26.75
CA ALA A 249 -34.30 8.86 28.05
C ALA A 249 -33.30 8.72 29.23
N GLU A 250 -33.13 9.83 29.94
CA GLU A 250 -32.99 9.98 31.40
C GLU A 250 -31.86 9.26 32.18
N GLY A 251 -31.04 10.09 32.84
CA GLY A 251 -30.58 9.80 34.21
C GLY A 251 -29.09 9.90 34.46
N TYR A 252 -28.70 10.95 35.19
CA TYR A 252 -27.47 11.13 35.96
C TYR A 252 -26.21 11.66 35.25
N THR A 253 -26.07 12.98 35.43
CA THR A 253 -24.86 13.79 35.50
C THR A 253 -23.61 13.08 36.03
N THR A 254 -22.50 13.21 35.32
CA THR A 254 -21.27 13.80 35.89
C THR A 254 -20.36 14.34 34.79
N SER A 255 -20.06 15.62 34.90
CA SER A 255 -19.19 16.42 34.05
C SER A 255 -17.74 15.96 34.12
N ILE A 256 -17.14 15.62 32.98
CA ILE A 256 -15.71 15.77 32.74
C ILE A 256 -15.56 16.51 31.41
N THR A 257 -15.40 17.83 31.48
CA THR A 257 -14.96 18.64 30.34
C THR A 257 -13.48 18.38 30.11
N SER A 258 -13.13 17.56 29.11
CA SER A 258 -11.82 17.67 28.44
C SER A 258 -11.98 18.60 27.24
N THR A 259 -11.61 19.86 27.43
CA THR A 259 -11.45 20.83 26.35
C THR A 259 -10.26 20.41 25.51
N THR A 260 -10.51 19.75 24.38
CA THR A 260 -9.52 19.66 23.30
C THR A 260 -9.52 21.00 22.58
N TYR A 261 -8.40 21.73 22.66
CA TYR A 261 -8.19 22.97 21.92
C TYR A 261 -8.11 22.62 20.42
N GLU A 262 -9.17 22.90 19.66
CA GLU A 262 -9.18 22.83 18.19
C GLU A 262 -8.60 24.15 17.66
N GLN A 263 -7.37 24.14 17.16
CA GLN A 263 -6.75 25.31 16.53
C GLN A 263 -7.33 25.52 15.13
N THR A 264 -7.68 26.76 14.78
CA THR A 264 -8.20 27.05 13.43
C THR A 264 -7.05 27.10 12.39
N PRO A 265 -7.33 26.88 11.10
CA PRO A 265 -6.34 27.04 10.03
C PRO A 265 -5.59 28.39 10.06
N GLU A 266 -6.27 29.46 10.44
CA GLU A 266 -5.73 30.82 10.55
C GLU A 266 -4.72 30.94 11.70
N GLU A 267 -4.99 30.32 12.85
CA GLU A 267 -4.07 30.28 13.98
C GLU A 267 -2.77 29.54 13.63
N ILE A 268 -2.87 28.50 12.80
CA ILE A 268 -1.73 27.72 12.33
C ILE A 268 -0.89 28.51 11.33
N VAL A 269 -1.53 29.19 10.38
CA VAL A 269 -0.85 30.11 9.48
C VAL A 269 -0.10 31.18 10.26
N SER A 270 -0.73 31.80 11.26
CA SER A 270 -0.07 32.78 12.13
C SER A 270 1.18 32.21 12.83
N GLN A 271 1.10 30.98 13.36
CA GLN A 271 2.25 30.30 13.99
C GLN A 271 3.37 29.95 13.01
N LEU A 272 3.05 29.50 11.80
CA LEU A 272 4.04 29.19 10.77
C LEU A 272 4.72 30.46 10.24
N SER A 273 3.95 31.53 10.06
CA SER A 273 4.45 32.85 9.68
C SER A 273 5.39 33.42 10.73
N ALA A 274 5.04 33.30 12.03
CA ALA A 274 5.90 33.71 13.13
C ALA A 274 7.24 32.94 13.18
N ARG A 275 7.33 31.77 12.54
CA ARG A 275 8.56 30.96 12.43
C ARG A 275 9.32 31.17 11.12
N GLY A 276 8.94 32.17 10.33
CA GLY A 276 9.66 32.61 9.13
C GLY A 276 9.17 31.99 7.81
N CYS A 277 8.00 31.36 7.78
CA CYS A 277 7.35 30.98 6.53
C CYS A 277 6.65 32.21 5.94
N ALA A 278 6.89 32.55 4.67
CA ALA A 278 6.24 33.70 4.07
C ALA A 278 4.74 33.44 3.85
N ASP A 279 3.87 34.29 4.41
CA ASP A 279 2.44 34.25 4.11
C ASP A 279 2.16 35.01 2.80
N MET A 280 1.62 34.28 1.82
CA MET A 280 1.37 34.76 0.47
C MET A 280 -0.12 35.00 0.20
N THR A 281 -0.97 34.88 1.23
CA THR A 281 -2.44 34.98 1.12
C THR A 281 -2.89 36.27 0.44
N ASP A 282 -2.38 37.42 0.90
CA ASP A 282 -2.76 38.72 0.33
C ASP A 282 -2.16 39.00 -1.05
N GLN A 283 -1.16 38.21 -1.47
CA GLN A 283 -0.49 38.36 -2.76
C GLN A 283 -1.11 37.48 -3.83
N LEU A 284 -1.99 36.55 -3.47
CA LEU A 284 -2.67 35.66 -4.41
C LEU A 284 -3.81 36.40 -5.13
N ASP A 285 -3.88 36.25 -6.45
CA ASP A 285 -5.05 36.68 -7.23
C ASP A 285 -6.02 35.51 -7.38
N MET A 286 -6.99 35.45 -6.47
CA MET A 286 -8.00 34.39 -6.42
C MET A 286 -8.84 34.26 -7.70
N THR A 287 -8.94 35.32 -8.51
CA THR A 287 -9.72 35.30 -9.76
C THR A 287 -9.04 34.52 -10.88
N THR A 288 -7.72 34.34 -10.77
CA THR A 288 -6.90 33.63 -11.76
C THR A 288 -6.71 32.14 -11.45
N CYS A 289 -7.15 31.70 -10.27
CA CYS A 289 -6.99 30.35 -9.81
C CYS A 289 -7.94 29.38 -10.52
N SER A 290 -7.43 28.19 -10.90
CA SER A 290 -8.24 27.16 -11.53
C SER A 290 -9.42 26.74 -10.65
N GLU A 291 -10.61 26.62 -11.23
CA GLU A 291 -11.81 26.22 -10.48
C GLU A 291 -11.67 24.80 -9.92
N ARG A 292 -11.14 23.89 -10.73
CA ARG A 292 -10.83 22.51 -10.37
C ARG A 292 -9.32 22.31 -10.18
N PRO A 293 -8.92 21.35 -9.33
CA PRO A 293 -7.51 20.98 -9.24
C PRO A 293 -7.00 20.43 -10.57
N ILE A 294 -5.78 20.82 -10.93
CA ILE A 294 -5.05 20.32 -12.09
C ILE A 294 -4.57 18.89 -11.86
N SER A 295 -4.27 18.56 -10.59
CA SER A 295 -3.92 17.22 -10.15
C SER A 295 -4.52 16.97 -8.77
N SER A 296 -5.06 15.78 -8.57
CA SER A 296 -5.64 15.32 -7.31
C SER A 296 -5.04 13.97 -6.97
N GLY A 297 -4.33 13.87 -5.85
CA GLY A 297 -3.65 12.66 -5.39
C GLY A 297 -3.82 12.39 -3.90
N GLY A 298 -3.15 11.35 -3.39
CA GLY A 298 -3.22 10.95 -1.97
C GLY A 298 -2.71 11.99 -0.97
N PHE A 299 -2.00 13.02 -1.44
CA PHE A 299 -1.30 14.02 -0.63
C PHE A 299 -1.86 15.44 -0.73
N GLY A 300 -2.94 15.66 -1.48
CA GLY A 300 -3.54 16.98 -1.65
C GLY A 300 -3.99 17.28 -3.08
N ASP A 301 -4.57 18.47 -3.25
CA ASP A 301 -5.03 18.99 -4.53
C ASP A 301 -4.10 20.11 -5.01
N ILE A 302 -3.68 20.06 -6.28
CA ILE A 302 -2.79 21.06 -6.90
C ILE A 302 -3.61 21.99 -7.78
N TYR A 303 -3.57 23.28 -7.49
CA TYR A 303 -4.22 24.33 -8.25
C TYR A 303 -3.18 25.19 -8.97
N ARG A 304 -3.49 25.62 -10.19
CA ARG A 304 -2.71 26.64 -10.90
C ARG A 304 -3.33 28.00 -10.62
N CYS A 305 -2.50 28.94 -10.21
CA CYS A 305 -2.90 30.30 -9.83
C CYS A 305 -1.86 31.32 -10.30
N ARG A 306 -2.16 32.61 -10.08
CA ARG A 306 -1.22 33.71 -10.30
C ARG A 306 -1.16 34.61 -9.06
N LEU A 307 0.03 35.10 -8.74
CA LEU A 307 0.22 36.18 -7.78
C LEU A 307 -0.13 37.53 -8.44
N LYS A 308 -0.51 38.53 -7.64
CA LYS A 308 -0.85 39.89 -8.10
C LYS A 308 0.27 40.58 -8.91
N ASN A 309 1.52 40.15 -8.72
CA ASN A 309 2.68 40.62 -9.49
C ASN A 309 2.86 39.91 -10.85
N GLY A 310 1.95 39.02 -11.23
CA GLY A 310 1.96 38.29 -12.50
C GLY A 310 2.64 36.92 -12.48
N VAL A 311 3.31 36.54 -11.39
CA VAL A 311 4.02 35.25 -11.29
C VAL A 311 3.03 34.09 -11.21
N GLU A 312 3.19 33.09 -12.09
CA GLU A 312 2.41 31.86 -12.03
C GLU A 312 2.91 30.92 -10.94
N VAL A 313 1.96 30.33 -10.19
CA VAL A 313 2.23 29.54 -8.99
C VAL A 313 1.35 28.29 -8.95
N ALA A 314 1.90 27.24 -8.33
CA ALA A 314 1.17 26.05 -7.93
C ALA A 314 0.80 26.15 -6.45
N ILE A 315 -0.44 25.85 -6.11
CA ILE A 315 -0.91 25.72 -4.72
C ILE A 315 -1.25 24.27 -4.46
N LYS A 316 -0.52 23.63 -3.54
CA LYS A 316 -0.85 22.29 -3.03
C LYS A 316 -1.65 22.46 -1.73
N THR A 317 -2.93 22.11 -1.74
CA THR A 317 -3.77 22.18 -0.53
C THR A 317 -3.69 20.89 0.27
N ILE A 318 -3.75 21.02 1.58
CA ILE A 318 -3.82 19.88 2.50
C ILE A 318 -5.29 19.56 2.74
N ARG A 319 -5.73 18.35 2.37
CA ARG A 319 -7.11 17.90 2.65
C ARG A 319 -7.28 17.64 4.14
N LEU A 320 -8.06 18.49 4.80
CA LEU A 320 -8.56 18.25 6.16
C LEU A 320 -9.84 17.41 6.06
N TYR A 321 -9.98 16.39 6.90
CA TYR A 321 -11.13 15.49 6.86
C TYR A 321 -12.17 16.01 7.84
N GLU A 322 -13.19 16.71 7.32
CA GLU A 322 -14.29 17.24 8.13
C GLU A 322 -14.84 16.17 9.09
N GLY A 323 -14.54 16.29 10.39
CA GLY A 323 -15.13 15.47 11.46
C GLY A 323 -14.19 14.73 12.41
N SER A 324 -12.86 14.92 12.39
CA SER A 324 -12.00 14.40 13.47
C SER A 324 -10.81 15.29 13.82
N SER A 325 -10.95 16.09 14.88
CA SER A 325 -9.91 17.04 15.32
C SER A 325 -8.55 16.41 15.64
N GLU A 326 -8.51 15.13 16.03
CA GLU A 326 -7.23 14.44 16.26
C GLU A 326 -6.50 14.02 14.96
N ARG A 327 -7.22 13.61 13.91
CA ARG A 327 -6.57 13.33 12.59
C ARG A 327 -6.22 14.62 11.88
N ASP A 328 -7.09 15.63 11.96
CA ASP A 328 -6.80 16.94 11.39
C ASP A 328 -5.56 17.53 12.06
N GLN A 329 -5.40 17.42 13.39
CA GLN A 329 -4.15 17.78 14.06
C GLN A 329 -2.93 16.95 13.60
N LYS A 330 -3.07 15.66 13.30
CA LYS A 330 -1.96 14.84 12.75
C LYS A 330 -1.59 15.26 11.33
N VAL A 331 -2.58 15.52 10.48
CA VAL A 331 -2.42 16.00 9.10
C VAL A 331 -1.81 17.41 9.09
N LEU A 332 -2.23 18.27 10.00
CA LEU A 332 -1.68 19.62 10.18
C LEU A 332 -0.25 19.58 10.71
N LYS A 333 0.09 18.68 11.63
CA LYS A 333 1.49 18.45 12.06
C LYS A 333 2.36 17.94 10.91
N TYR A 334 1.81 17.07 10.06
CA TYR A 334 2.49 16.57 8.87
C TYR A 334 2.78 17.71 7.89
N ALA A 335 1.76 18.49 7.55
CA ALA A 335 1.85 19.64 6.68
C ALA A 335 2.83 20.69 7.19
N ALA A 336 2.79 21.01 8.48
CA ALA A 336 3.72 21.95 9.10
C ALA A 336 5.18 21.45 9.00
N ARG A 337 5.41 20.13 9.14
CA ARG A 337 6.73 19.52 8.97
C ARG A 337 7.20 19.58 7.51
N GLU A 338 6.34 19.22 6.56
CA GLU A 338 6.64 19.29 5.13
C GLU A 338 6.98 20.73 4.73
N LEU A 339 6.14 21.69 5.12
CA LEU A 339 6.32 23.11 4.83
C LEU A 339 7.61 23.66 5.45
N TYR A 340 7.88 23.34 6.71
CA TYR A 340 9.13 23.75 7.36
C TYR A 340 10.36 23.14 6.68
N THR A 341 10.35 21.83 6.40
CA THR A 341 11.47 21.13 5.75
C THR A 341 11.73 21.71 4.37
N TRP A 342 10.67 21.88 3.58
CA TRP A 342 10.75 22.43 2.23
C TRP A 342 11.22 23.89 2.25
N SER A 343 10.80 24.71 3.22
CA SER A 343 11.26 26.10 3.36
C SER A 343 12.77 26.24 3.62
N LYS A 344 13.42 25.20 4.16
CA LYS A 344 14.86 25.19 4.42
C LYS A 344 15.67 24.71 3.23
N CYS A 345 15.05 24.00 2.28
CA CYS A 345 15.74 23.47 1.11
C CYS A 345 15.97 24.59 0.08
N LYS A 346 17.23 24.94 -0.14
CA LYS A 346 17.67 25.96 -1.11
C LYS A 346 18.74 25.38 -2.01
N HIS A 347 18.29 24.73 -3.08
CA HIS A 347 19.17 24.13 -4.08
C HIS A 347 18.57 24.28 -5.47
N ILE A 348 19.40 24.40 -6.50
CA ILE A 348 18.92 24.59 -7.88
C ILE A 348 18.11 23.38 -8.38
N ASN A 349 18.43 22.19 -7.88
CA ASN A 349 17.74 20.92 -8.18
C ASN A 349 16.70 20.51 -7.13
N VAL A 350 16.24 21.45 -6.30
CA VAL A 350 15.09 21.26 -5.41
C VAL A 350 14.09 22.36 -5.72
N GLN A 351 12.82 22.01 -5.92
CA GLN A 351 11.80 22.99 -6.23
C GLN A 351 11.72 24.01 -5.09
N PRO A 352 11.75 25.33 -5.35
CA PRO A 352 11.68 26.32 -4.28
C PRO A 352 10.26 26.49 -3.76
N LEU A 353 10.08 26.40 -2.44
CA LEU A 353 8.86 26.82 -1.76
C LEU A 353 8.86 28.36 -1.65
N LEU A 354 7.81 29.02 -2.15
CA LEU A 354 7.64 30.47 -2.02
C LEU A 354 7.09 30.85 -0.64
N GLY A 355 6.25 29.99 -0.05
CA GLY A 355 5.62 30.26 1.23
C GLY A 355 4.38 29.39 1.48
N LEU A 356 3.51 29.90 2.33
CA LEU A 356 2.19 29.34 2.64
C LEU A 356 1.08 30.27 2.14
N VAL A 357 -0.13 29.75 2.01
CA VAL A 357 -1.32 30.53 1.63
C VAL A 357 -2.59 29.96 2.25
N MET A 358 -3.51 30.81 2.69
CA MET A 358 -4.90 30.42 2.92
C MET A 358 -5.65 30.40 1.59
N PHE A 359 -6.02 29.22 1.11
CA PHE A 359 -6.70 29.02 -0.15
C PHE A 359 -8.01 28.27 0.05
N ARG A 360 -9.14 28.94 -0.21
CA ARG A 360 -10.50 28.37 -0.10
C ARG A 360 -10.79 27.73 1.27
N GLY A 361 -10.35 28.38 2.35
CA GLY A 361 -10.54 27.90 3.73
C GLY A 361 -9.57 26.79 4.16
N GLN A 362 -8.56 26.48 3.35
CA GLN A 362 -7.54 25.48 3.65
C GLN A 362 -6.13 26.08 3.63
N ILE A 363 -5.21 25.48 4.38
CA ILE A 363 -3.79 25.78 4.28
C ILE A 363 -3.26 25.17 2.98
N GLY A 364 -2.56 25.98 2.20
CA GLY A 364 -1.87 25.59 0.98
C GLY A 364 -0.38 25.92 1.04
N MET A 365 0.42 25.09 0.38
CA MET A 365 1.83 25.35 0.09
C MET A 365 1.92 25.99 -1.29
N ILE A 366 2.64 27.11 -1.40
CA ILE A 366 2.78 27.84 -2.66
C ILE A 366 4.20 27.70 -3.21
N ALA A 367 4.31 27.24 -4.46
CA ALA A 367 5.57 27.10 -5.19
C ALA A 367 5.42 27.71 -6.59
N ARG A 368 6.53 27.94 -7.31
CA ARG A 368 6.46 28.38 -8.70
C ARG A 368 5.80 27.31 -9.57
N TRP A 369 5.01 27.75 -10.55
CA TRP A 369 4.43 26.86 -11.55
C TRP A 369 5.50 26.47 -12.58
N GLU A 370 5.85 25.19 -12.65
CA GLU A 370 6.80 24.68 -13.65
C GLU A 370 6.05 24.26 -14.91
N SER A 371 6.12 25.10 -15.96
CA SER A 371 5.36 24.94 -17.21
C SER A 371 5.73 23.68 -18.01
N ASN A 372 6.96 23.19 -17.83
CA ASN A 372 7.46 21.97 -18.43
C ASN A 372 6.94 20.70 -17.74
N GLY A 373 6.31 20.83 -16.57
CA GLY A 373 5.64 19.73 -15.87
C GLY A 373 6.60 18.73 -15.23
N SER A 374 6.11 17.50 -15.01
CA SER A 374 6.90 16.41 -14.45
C SER A 374 7.89 15.86 -15.47
N LEU A 375 8.94 15.20 -14.98
CA LEU A 375 10.00 14.64 -15.79
C LEU A 375 9.47 13.68 -16.88
N PRO A 376 8.55 12.72 -16.62
CA PRO A 376 7.98 11.91 -17.69
C PRO A 376 7.31 12.73 -18.79
N LEU A 377 6.50 13.73 -18.41
CA LEU A 377 5.80 14.60 -19.37
C LEU A 377 6.77 15.43 -20.20
N TYR A 378 7.86 15.90 -19.58
CA TYR A 378 8.91 16.63 -20.27
C TYR A 378 9.64 15.75 -21.29
N LEU A 379 10.02 14.53 -20.89
CA LEU A 379 10.75 13.59 -21.75
C LEU A 379 9.92 13.07 -22.93
N GLU A 380 8.59 13.01 -22.80
CA GLU A 380 7.67 12.72 -23.91
C GLU A 380 7.68 13.83 -24.97
N ARG A 381 7.87 15.09 -24.55
CA ARG A 381 7.84 16.27 -25.43
C ARG A 381 9.21 16.65 -25.98
N HIS A 382 10.28 16.28 -25.27
CA HIS A 382 11.66 16.67 -25.54
C HIS A 382 12.55 15.45 -25.72
N ALA A 383 12.43 14.78 -26.86
CA ALA A 383 13.26 13.62 -27.19
C ALA A 383 14.76 13.96 -27.22
N GLU A 384 15.11 15.22 -27.51
CA GLU A 384 16.45 15.78 -27.56
C GLU A 384 17.07 16.11 -26.19
N ALA A 385 16.28 16.03 -25.10
CA ALA A 385 16.75 16.37 -23.76
C ALA A 385 18.01 15.59 -23.38
N ASN A 386 18.96 16.26 -22.73
CA ASN A 386 20.16 15.59 -22.23
C ASN A 386 19.85 14.84 -20.93
N ARG A 387 19.40 13.59 -21.10
CA ARG A 387 18.97 12.69 -20.03
C ARG A 387 20.07 12.38 -19.00
N CYS A 388 21.34 12.40 -19.41
CA CYS A 388 22.48 12.24 -18.50
C CYS A 388 22.64 13.45 -17.57
N ILE A 389 22.59 14.67 -18.12
CA ILE A 389 22.61 15.92 -17.32
C ILE A 389 21.44 15.94 -16.34
N MET A 390 20.23 15.60 -16.79
CA MET A 390 19.05 15.55 -15.90
C MET A 390 19.24 14.51 -14.78
N SER A 391 19.82 13.36 -15.08
CA SER A 391 20.12 12.34 -14.07
C SER A 391 21.19 12.81 -13.07
N THR A 392 22.22 13.55 -13.52
CA THR A 392 23.20 14.20 -12.64
C THR A 392 22.52 15.22 -11.72
N GLN A 393 21.67 16.09 -12.27
CA GLN A 393 20.90 17.09 -11.52
C GLN A 393 20.01 16.48 -10.43
N ILE A 394 19.35 15.35 -10.73
CA ILE A 394 18.52 14.61 -9.77
C ILE A 394 19.39 14.04 -8.63
N ALA A 395 20.56 13.49 -8.96
CA ALA A 395 21.51 12.98 -7.96
C ALA A 395 22.09 14.09 -7.07
N GLU A 396 22.43 15.25 -7.64
CA GLU A 396 22.88 16.44 -6.91
C GLU A 396 21.79 16.99 -5.98
N GLY A 397 20.53 17.02 -6.45
CA GLY A 397 19.39 17.38 -5.62
C GLY A 397 19.22 16.46 -4.41
N LEU A 398 19.35 15.15 -4.61
CA LEU A 398 19.21 14.18 -3.51
C LEU A 398 20.40 14.23 -2.54
N LEU A 399 21.61 14.41 -3.07
CA LEU A 399 22.81 14.64 -2.25
C LEU A 399 22.59 15.82 -1.29
N TYR A 400 22.13 16.96 -1.82
CA TYR A 400 21.83 18.13 -1.02
C TYR A 400 20.79 17.84 0.08
N LEU A 401 19.73 17.09 -0.24
CA LEU A 401 18.73 16.69 0.75
C LEU A 401 19.34 15.83 1.86
N HIS A 402 20.13 14.82 1.51
CA HIS A 402 20.78 13.92 2.46
C HIS A 402 21.79 14.66 3.35
N GLU A 403 22.59 15.57 2.80
CA GLU A 403 23.50 16.44 3.57
C GLU A 403 22.74 17.40 4.51
N SER A 404 21.53 17.80 4.10
CA SER A 404 20.62 18.62 4.91
C SER A 404 19.82 17.79 5.93
N GLY A 405 20.08 16.48 6.04
CA GLY A 405 19.40 15.58 6.98
C GLY A 405 17.95 15.25 6.58
N VAL A 406 17.60 15.44 5.31
CA VAL A 406 16.27 15.20 4.73
C VAL A 406 16.29 13.90 3.91
N ILE A 407 15.41 12.97 4.25
CA ILE A 407 15.08 11.79 3.43
C ILE A 407 13.86 12.17 2.59
N HIS A 408 13.90 11.93 1.28
CA HIS A 408 12.81 12.25 0.36
C HIS A 408 11.60 11.33 0.56
N GLY A 409 11.81 10.01 0.59
CA GLY A 409 10.81 9.01 0.98
C GLY A 409 9.81 8.57 -0.11
N ASP A 410 9.75 9.28 -1.24
CA ASP A 410 8.98 8.86 -2.44
C ASP A 410 9.61 9.38 -3.74
N LEU A 411 10.90 9.10 -3.95
CA LEU A 411 11.61 9.55 -5.15
C LEU A 411 11.15 8.74 -6.38
N LYS A 412 10.61 9.43 -7.39
CA LYS A 412 10.16 8.87 -8.67
C LYS A 412 10.12 9.97 -9.73
N GLY A 413 10.12 9.63 -11.03
CA GLY A 413 10.07 10.63 -12.10
C GLY A 413 8.88 11.59 -11.99
N ALA A 414 7.72 11.11 -11.53
CA ALA A 414 6.54 11.96 -11.31
C ALA A 414 6.74 13.06 -10.25
N ASN A 415 7.70 12.86 -9.32
CA ASN A 415 8.06 13.81 -8.25
C ASN A 415 9.31 14.63 -8.62
N VAL A 416 9.74 14.58 -9.88
CA VAL A 416 10.75 15.49 -10.43
C VAL A 416 10.04 16.44 -11.39
N LEU A 417 10.12 17.74 -11.12
CA LEU A 417 9.65 18.77 -12.03
C LEU A 417 10.81 19.28 -12.87
N VAL A 418 10.51 19.71 -14.10
CA VAL A 418 11.50 20.33 -14.98
C VAL A 418 11.19 21.81 -15.07
N SER A 419 12.16 22.65 -14.78
CA SER A 419 11.95 24.10 -14.87
C SER A 419 11.85 24.58 -16.32
N GLN A 420 11.38 25.81 -16.52
CA GLN A 420 11.35 26.44 -17.85
C GLN A 420 12.73 26.50 -18.53
N TYR A 421 13.83 26.36 -17.77
CA TYR A 421 15.20 26.34 -18.28
C TYR A 421 15.74 24.91 -18.51
N GLY A 422 14.90 23.88 -18.38
CA GLY A 422 15.29 22.48 -18.56
C GLY A 422 16.04 21.87 -17.36
N VAL A 423 16.00 22.52 -16.19
CA VAL A 423 16.64 22.02 -14.97
C VAL A 423 15.71 21.08 -14.23
N ALA A 424 16.16 19.85 -13.94
CA ALA A 424 15.43 18.89 -13.12
C ALA A 424 15.49 19.28 -11.63
N GLN A 425 14.33 19.26 -10.98
CA GLN A 425 14.12 19.69 -9.60
C GLN A 425 13.28 18.67 -8.83
N LEU A 426 13.79 18.22 -7.69
CA LEU A 426 13.05 17.36 -6.77
C LEU A 426 11.89 18.14 -6.15
N ALA A 427 10.72 17.52 -6.14
CA ALA A 427 9.47 18.09 -5.67
C ALA A 427 8.68 17.04 -4.86
N ASP A 428 7.58 17.47 -4.26
CA ASP A 428 6.64 16.62 -3.52
C ASP A 428 7.26 15.85 -2.34
N PHE A 429 7.55 16.60 -1.26
CA PHE A 429 8.08 16.10 0.01
C PHE A 429 7.03 15.42 0.90
N GLY A 430 5.95 14.91 0.29
CA GLY A 430 4.78 14.32 0.95
C GLY A 430 5.05 13.05 1.75
N ASN A 431 6.28 12.49 1.73
CA ASN A 431 6.77 11.44 2.63
C ASN A 431 8.12 11.77 3.29
N ALA A 432 8.59 13.01 3.21
CA ALA A 432 9.93 13.36 3.63
C ALA A 432 10.09 13.30 5.16
N THR A 433 11.24 12.81 5.62
CA THR A 433 11.56 12.70 7.05
C THR A 433 12.90 13.37 7.38
N LEU A 434 12.95 14.04 8.53
CA LEU A 434 14.17 14.65 9.08
C LEU A 434 14.83 13.69 10.08
N ASN A 435 16.15 13.54 9.98
CA ASN A 435 16.96 12.81 10.96
C ASN A 435 17.14 13.64 12.27
N GLU A 436 16.05 13.75 13.06
CA GLU A 436 15.93 14.21 14.47
C GLU A 436 16.53 15.57 14.94
N TYR A 437 15.87 16.12 15.96
CA TYR A 437 16.20 17.29 16.80
C TYR A 437 16.10 18.69 16.18
N THR A 438 14.88 19.24 16.06
CA THR A 438 14.65 20.70 16.24
C THR A 438 13.20 21.15 16.42
N LEU A 439 12.19 20.27 16.33
CA LEU A 439 10.78 20.65 16.52
C LEU A 439 10.08 19.77 17.56
N MET A 440 9.31 20.41 18.44
CA MET A 440 8.46 19.85 19.51
C MET A 440 7.26 19.03 19.00
N PHE A 441 7.33 18.47 17.80
CA PHE A 441 6.28 17.63 17.22
C PHE A 441 6.86 16.23 17.01
N SER A 442 6.47 15.29 17.89
CA SER A 442 6.94 13.91 17.86
C SER A 442 6.60 13.21 16.53
N LYS A 443 7.47 12.27 16.12
CA LYS A 443 7.27 11.39 14.95
C LYS A 443 5.88 10.76 15.02
N THR A 444 4.94 11.26 14.22
CA THR A 444 3.62 10.65 14.06
C THR A 444 3.64 9.87 12.74
N SER A 445 3.48 8.54 12.85
CA SER A 445 3.49 7.62 11.70
C SER A 445 2.23 7.82 10.87
N THR A 446 2.35 8.56 9.78
CA THR A 446 1.36 8.60 8.71
C THR A 446 1.81 7.66 7.61
N LYS A 447 0.85 6.96 6.98
CA LYS A 447 1.05 5.94 5.96
C LYS A 447 1.89 6.48 4.79
N GLU A 448 3.09 5.91 4.59
CA GLU A 448 3.88 6.11 3.38
C GLU A 448 3.19 5.36 2.23
N SER A 449 2.60 6.07 1.26
CA SER A 449 2.14 5.42 0.03
C SER A 449 3.36 5.01 -0.78
N LEU A 450 3.68 3.73 -0.78
CA LEU A 450 4.82 3.19 -1.50
C LEU A 450 4.58 3.22 -3.00
N SER A 451 5.57 3.69 -3.76
CA SER A 451 5.59 3.61 -5.22
C SER A 451 6.36 2.34 -5.64
N PRO A 452 5.70 1.19 -5.91
CA PRO A 452 6.36 -0.12 -5.88
C PRO A 452 7.50 -0.32 -6.90
N ARG A 453 7.49 0.45 -8.00
CA ARG A 453 8.54 0.39 -9.04
C ARG A 453 9.85 1.08 -8.66
N TRP A 454 9.81 1.97 -7.67
CA TRP A 454 10.97 2.70 -7.16
C TRP A 454 11.32 2.31 -5.72
N ALA A 455 10.42 1.59 -5.04
CA ALA A 455 10.57 1.22 -3.63
C ALA A 455 11.66 0.16 -3.43
N ALA A 456 12.48 0.38 -2.40
CA ALA A 456 13.52 -0.55 -1.99
C ALA A 456 12.94 -1.82 -1.32
N PRO A 457 13.63 -2.98 -1.40
CA PRO A 457 13.16 -4.24 -0.82
C PRO A 457 12.75 -4.15 0.65
N GLU A 458 13.49 -3.41 1.47
CA GLU A 458 13.23 -3.27 2.90
C GLU A 458 11.92 -2.54 3.20
N LEU A 459 11.47 -1.63 2.32
CA LEU A 459 10.23 -0.89 2.54
C LEU A 459 9.00 -1.80 2.45
N PHE A 460 9.04 -2.81 1.57
CA PHE A 460 7.99 -3.83 1.49
C PHE A 460 7.94 -4.73 2.74
N ARG A 461 8.99 -4.74 3.56
CA ARG A 461 9.04 -5.45 4.86
C ARG A 461 8.58 -4.57 6.02
N GLY A 462 8.08 -3.37 5.74
CA GLY A 462 7.64 -2.42 6.76
C GLY A 462 8.79 -1.65 7.43
N ALA A 463 9.99 -1.63 6.84
CA ALA A 463 11.03 -0.70 7.26
C ALA A 463 10.58 0.75 7.00
N LYS A 464 11.05 1.69 7.83
CA LYS A 464 10.82 3.11 7.61
C LYS A 464 11.66 3.61 6.44
N CYS A 465 11.18 4.65 5.75
CA CYS A 465 12.00 5.39 4.80
C CYS A 465 13.36 5.76 5.39
N SER A 466 14.40 5.56 4.59
CA SER A 466 15.81 5.77 4.95
C SER A 466 16.57 6.37 3.79
N VAL A 467 17.74 6.96 4.06
CA VAL A 467 18.64 7.43 2.99
C VAL A 467 18.95 6.31 1.99
N GLN A 468 19.07 5.06 2.44
CA GLN A 468 19.36 3.93 1.55
C GLN A 468 18.17 3.54 0.67
N ALA A 469 16.94 3.75 1.14
CA ALA A 469 15.76 3.56 0.33
C ALA A 469 15.66 4.63 -0.79
N ASP A 470 16.02 5.88 -0.47
CA ASP A 470 16.15 6.95 -1.48
C ASP A 470 17.23 6.62 -2.52
N ILE A 471 18.37 6.04 -2.11
CA ILE A 471 19.44 5.62 -3.05
C ILE A 471 18.95 4.54 -4.01
N TYR A 472 18.17 3.58 -3.52
CA TYR A 472 17.57 2.56 -4.39
C TYR A 472 16.65 3.19 -5.44
N ALA A 473 15.80 4.13 -5.02
CA ALA A 473 14.95 4.91 -5.91
C ALA A 473 15.76 5.80 -6.88
N LEU A 474 16.91 6.34 -6.44
CA LEU A 474 17.86 7.08 -7.27
C LEU A 474 18.55 6.19 -8.30
N GLY A 475 18.54 4.86 -8.19
CA GLY A 475 18.90 3.99 -9.31
C GLY A 475 17.78 3.89 -10.35
N MET A 476 16.52 3.90 -9.89
CA MET A 476 15.33 3.74 -10.74
C MET A 476 14.99 5.01 -11.55
N VAL A 477 15.15 6.20 -10.97
CA VAL A 477 14.82 7.47 -11.63
C VAL A 477 15.75 7.78 -12.83
N PRO A 478 17.08 7.63 -12.78
CA PRO A 478 17.93 7.73 -13.95
C PRO A 478 17.60 6.70 -15.02
N LYS A 479 17.26 5.45 -14.65
CA LYS A 479 16.76 4.46 -15.63
C LYS A 479 15.52 4.99 -16.35
N GLU A 480 14.56 5.52 -15.61
CA GLU A 480 13.35 6.15 -16.14
C GLU A 480 13.70 7.37 -17.00
N THR A 481 14.63 8.20 -16.56
CA THR A 481 15.08 9.41 -17.27
C THR A 481 15.71 9.04 -18.62
N ILE A 482 16.57 8.02 -18.64
CA ILE A 482 17.30 7.59 -19.84
C ILE A 482 16.37 6.91 -20.84
N THR A 483 15.43 6.10 -20.37
CA THR A 483 14.54 5.33 -21.26
C THR A 483 13.24 6.06 -21.61
N GLY A 484 12.78 6.99 -20.77
CA GLY A 484 11.42 7.53 -20.82
C GLY A 484 10.36 6.58 -20.23
N ASP A 485 10.72 5.33 -19.94
CA ASP A 485 9.82 4.30 -19.44
C ASP A 485 9.98 4.09 -17.94
N VAL A 486 8.87 3.88 -17.25
CA VAL A 486 8.88 3.44 -15.85
C VAL A 486 9.72 2.17 -15.66
N PRO A 487 10.32 1.94 -14.48
CA PRO A 487 11.00 0.68 -14.19
C PRO A 487 10.05 -0.51 -14.31
N TYR A 488 10.53 -1.62 -14.90
CA TYR A 488 9.76 -2.85 -15.16
C TYR A 488 8.48 -2.66 -15.99
N PRO A 489 8.54 -2.04 -17.18
CA PRO A 489 7.34 -1.62 -17.93
C PRO A 489 6.41 -2.79 -18.30
N ASP A 490 6.94 -4.01 -18.36
CA ASP A 490 6.26 -5.27 -18.64
C ASP A 490 5.53 -5.90 -17.43
N LYS A 491 5.81 -5.43 -16.20
CA LYS A 491 5.29 -6.03 -14.96
C LYS A 491 4.20 -5.18 -14.34
N THR A 492 3.24 -5.80 -13.65
CA THR A 492 2.29 -5.10 -12.76
C THR A 492 2.99 -4.69 -11.46
N GLU A 493 2.43 -3.74 -10.69
CA GLU A 493 3.03 -3.30 -9.42
C GLU A 493 3.25 -4.45 -8.43
N TYR A 494 2.30 -5.39 -8.36
CA TYR A 494 2.42 -6.60 -7.54
C TYR A 494 3.53 -7.53 -8.03
N ALA A 495 3.66 -7.72 -9.35
CA ALA A 495 4.73 -8.52 -9.93
C ALA A 495 6.10 -7.88 -9.71
N VAL A 496 6.20 -6.56 -9.72
CA VAL A 496 7.44 -5.85 -9.36
C VAL A 496 7.79 -6.08 -7.91
N MET A 497 6.83 -5.92 -6.98
CA MET A 497 7.04 -6.21 -5.57
C MET A 497 7.56 -7.64 -5.38
N PHE A 498 6.93 -8.63 -6.05
CA PHE A 498 7.35 -10.03 -5.96
C PHE A 498 8.78 -10.25 -6.47
N ALA A 499 9.10 -9.74 -7.67
CA ALA A 499 10.40 -9.89 -8.30
C ALA A 499 11.52 -9.23 -7.46
N VAL A 500 11.27 -8.03 -6.94
CA VAL A 500 12.22 -7.31 -6.07
C VAL A 500 12.41 -8.06 -4.75
N MET A 501 11.34 -8.57 -4.14
CA MET A 501 11.39 -9.18 -2.81
C MET A 501 11.94 -10.59 -2.78
N PHE A 502 11.56 -11.43 -3.74
CA PHE A 502 11.81 -12.87 -3.70
C PHE A 502 12.86 -13.31 -4.74
N GLU A 503 12.92 -12.65 -5.89
CA GLU A 503 13.89 -12.98 -6.94
C GLU A 503 15.16 -12.10 -6.87
N LYS A 504 15.13 -11.04 -6.03
CA LYS A 504 16.18 -10.01 -5.96
C LYS A 504 16.44 -9.36 -7.33
N ALA A 505 15.40 -9.28 -8.15
CA ALA A 505 15.50 -8.81 -9.53
C ALA A 505 15.55 -7.28 -9.61
N TYR A 506 16.42 -6.76 -10.46
CA TYR A 506 16.42 -5.38 -10.94
C TYR A 506 15.98 -5.31 -12.41
N PRO A 507 15.62 -4.13 -12.95
CA PRO A 507 15.17 -4.02 -14.35
C PRO A 507 16.21 -4.53 -15.33
N GLU A 508 15.78 -4.96 -16.52
CA GLU A 508 16.72 -5.36 -17.58
C GLU A 508 17.49 -4.15 -18.13
N ARG A 509 18.73 -4.39 -18.60
CA ARG A 509 19.53 -3.36 -19.27
C ARG A 509 18.85 -2.98 -20.60
N PRO A 510 18.42 -1.72 -20.77
CA PRO A 510 17.80 -1.29 -22.02
C PRO A 510 18.89 -1.08 -23.08
N GLY A 511 19.27 -2.14 -23.80
CA GLY A 511 20.44 -2.14 -24.69
C GLY A 511 20.45 -1.06 -25.77
N THR A 512 19.27 -0.56 -26.18
CA THR A 512 19.15 0.56 -27.13
C THR A 512 19.52 1.92 -26.53
N HIS A 513 19.25 2.12 -25.23
CA HIS A 513 19.48 3.39 -24.54
C HIS A 513 20.75 3.38 -23.70
N ILE A 514 21.18 2.20 -23.23
CA ILE A 514 22.41 1.96 -22.47
C ILE A 514 23.21 0.87 -23.23
N PRO A 515 23.85 1.23 -24.36
CA PRO A 515 24.58 0.29 -25.20
C PRO A 515 25.82 -0.27 -24.49
N ASN A 516 26.37 -1.37 -24.99
CA ASN A 516 27.64 -1.94 -24.55
C ASN A 516 28.81 -1.03 -24.99
N SER A 517 29.01 0.06 -24.25
CA SER A 517 30.10 1.03 -24.39
C SER A 517 30.65 1.33 -23.00
N GLU A 518 31.86 1.89 -22.92
CA GLU A 518 32.48 2.27 -21.63
C GLU A 518 31.57 3.14 -20.77
N GLN A 519 30.93 4.15 -21.38
CA GLN A 519 29.97 5.02 -20.71
C GLN A 519 28.70 4.25 -20.28
N GLY A 520 28.16 3.41 -21.17
CA GLY A 520 26.97 2.60 -20.88
C GLY A 520 27.21 1.55 -19.80
N ASP A 521 28.38 0.93 -19.78
CA ASP A 521 28.81 -0.04 -18.78
C ASP A 521 29.05 0.63 -17.42
N SER A 522 29.65 1.82 -17.42
CA SER A 522 29.82 2.64 -16.21
C SER A 522 28.48 3.03 -15.61
N LEU A 523 27.54 3.51 -16.43
CA LEU A 523 26.18 3.83 -16.01
C LEU A 523 25.45 2.60 -15.50
N TRP A 524 25.47 1.49 -16.25
CA TRP A 524 24.79 0.26 -15.83
C TRP A 524 25.34 -0.30 -14.50
N SER A 525 26.66 -0.21 -14.30
CA SER A 525 27.29 -0.64 -13.06
C SER A 525 26.90 0.23 -11.88
N LEU A 526 26.79 1.55 -12.09
CA LEU A 526 26.28 2.47 -11.08
C LEU A 526 24.84 2.16 -10.69
N LEU A 527 23.94 1.94 -11.65
CA LEU A 527 22.54 1.61 -11.37
C LEU A 527 22.42 0.31 -10.57
N LYS A 528 23.16 -0.73 -10.95
CA LYS A 528 23.19 -1.99 -10.19
C LYS A 528 23.70 -1.80 -8.75
N TRP A 529 24.68 -0.92 -8.55
CA TRP A 529 25.20 -0.61 -7.21
C TRP A 529 24.13 0.06 -6.33
N CYS A 530 23.32 0.96 -6.90
CA CYS A 530 22.15 1.52 -6.21
C CYS A 530 21.09 0.45 -5.86
N TRP A 531 20.98 -0.61 -6.67
CA TRP A 531 20.00 -1.68 -6.50
C TRP A 531 20.50 -2.88 -5.68
N GLU A 532 21.63 -2.74 -4.98
CA GLU A 532 22.06 -3.75 -4.02
C GLU A 532 20.94 -4.07 -3.03
N PHE A 533 20.70 -5.38 -2.85
CA PHE A 533 19.54 -5.83 -2.08
C PHE A 533 19.65 -5.44 -0.61
N GLU A 534 20.86 -5.57 -0.05
CA GLU A 534 21.16 -5.17 1.32
C GLU A 534 21.44 -3.65 1.38
N PRO A 535 20.71 -2.88 2.20
CA PRO A 535 20.82 -1.42 2.24
C PRO A 535 22.24 -0.89 2.50
N GLU A 536 23.04 -1.59 3.31
CA GLU A 536 24.40 -1.19 3.67
C GLU A 536 25.43 -1.34 2.54
N LYS A 537 25.09 -2.04 1.45
CA LYS A 537 25.97 -2.22 0.30
C LYS A 537 25.77 -1.15 -0.78
N ARG A 538 24.69 -0.38 -0.67
CA ARG A 538 24.35 0.69 -1.61
C ARG A 538 25.31 1.89 -1.44
N PRO A 539 25.57 2.65 -2.51
CA PRO A 539 26.41 3.84 -2.46
C PRO A 539 25.80 4.96 -1.61
N SER A 540 26.61 5.96 -1.24
CA SER A 540 26.08 7.23 -0.75
C SER A 540 25.55 8.09 -1.90
N ALA A 541 24.71 9.09 -1.61
CA ALA A 541 24.27 10.05 -2.63
C ALA A 541 25.46 10.80 -3.27
N ALA A 542 26.53 11.02 -2.50
CA ALA A 542 27.76 11.66 -2.98
C ALA A 542 28.49 10.78 -4.00
N ASP A 543 28.54 9.46 -3.77
CA ASP A 543 29.11 8.51 -4.72
C ASP A 543 28.32 8.47 -6.03
N VAL A 544 26.98 8.47 -5.94
CA VAL A 544 26.11 8.48 -7.12
C VAL A 544 26.24 9.77 -7.90
N ALA A 545 26.19 10.94 -7.24
CA ALA A 545 26.32 12.24 -7.89
C ALA A 545 27.67 12.38 -8.59
N ARG A 546 28.78 12.03 -7.91
CA ARG A 546 30.13 12.04 -8.49
C ARG A 546 30.22 11.12 -9.71
N LYS A 547 29.73 9.88 -9.60
CA LYS A 547 29.83 8.92 -10.71
C LYS A 547 28.96 9.31 -11.89
N MET A 548 27.77 9.86 -11.64
CA MET A 548 26.90 10.42 -12.68
C MET A 548 27.55 11.61 -13.38
N ALA A 549 28.24 12.50 -12.67
CA ALA A 549 28.98 13.61 -13.26
C ALA A 549 30.10 13.12 -14.19
N GLU A 550 30.90 12.14 -13.75
CA GLU A 550 31.93 11.49 -14.58
C GLU A 550 31.35 10.93 -15.89
N ILE A 551 30.21 10.21 -15.81
CA ILE A 551 29.51 9.63 -16.95
C ILE A 551 29.00 10.73 -17.90
N THR A 552 28.46 11.82 -17.36
CA THR A 552 27.93 12.95 -18.15
C THR A 552 29.05 13.67 -18.90
N ASP A 553 30.17 13.95 -18.25
CA ASP A 553 31.33 14.61 -18.86
C ASP A 553 31.96 13.78 -19.98
N GLU A 554 32.07 12.47 -19.81
CA GLU A 554 32.54 11.56 -20.86
C GLU A 554 31.63 11.58 -22.09
N GLY A 555 30.31 11.64 -21.86
CA GLY A 555 29.31 11.75 -22.93
C GLY A 555 29.36 13.09 -23.67
N LEU A 556 29.61 14.19 -22.96
CA LEU A 556 29.75 15.51 -23.56
C LEU A 556 31.04 15.66 -24.38
N ARG A 557 32.13 14.98 -24.01
CA ARG A 557 33.39 14.98 -24.79
C ARG A 557 33.32 14.18 -26.09
N ARG A 558 32.37 13.25 -26.20
CA ARG A 558 32.18 12.36 -27.38
C ARG A 558 31.20 12.90 -28.42
N LYS A 559 30.40 13.91 -28.07
CA LYS A 559 29.50 14.64 -28.98
C LYS A 559 30.19 15.92 -29.47
#